data_AF-A0AAW3QUS9-F1
#
_entry.id   AF-A0AAW3QUS9-F1
#
_cell.length_a   1.000
_cell.length_b   1.000
_cell.length_c   1.000
_cell.angle_alpha   90.00
_cell.angle_beta   90.00
_cell.angle_gamma   90.00
#
_symmetry.space_group_name_H-M   'P 1'
#
loop_
_entity.id
_entity.type
_entity.pdbx_description
1 polymer ?
#
loop_
_entity_poly.entity_id
_entity_poly.type
_entity_poly.pdbx_seq_one_letter_code
_entity_poly.pdbx_strand_id
1 'polypeptide(L)'
;MAHEAGLIALSVLEALFQVGLLLVLAPVLGWCLDSLPFWLAGRSGGAVRFRLFGAGRFWKAVLRSPLGGRSAPALTVGVLALVCLPAVTTGSVLSPFADPLVMGLMLLMGRGFLGAGVLSGEASRLGPAVLLLCLTEALIALAAPGTDGLGGLCAMLHIEPEPGLEGALAACALALGIACPPLRSEDVTDMLSGLQDRQEREAARCIADVLNCAWLLLLADLAWPVSVGLAQGGVQGWWLGLVALVARLALAVGVAVGLRLMAQERSARLTALFAGVALLLALAGRFGT
;
A
#
# COMPACT_ATOMS: atom_id res chain seq x y z
N MET A 1 32.36 -8.57 11.97
CA MET A 1 32.75 -7.35 11.23
C MET A 1 32.65 -7.46 9.71
N ALA A 2 33.53 -8.18 8.99
CA ALA A 2 33.44 -8.27 7.52
C ALA A 2 32.18 -8.99 6.99
N HIS A 3 31.74 -10.04 7.69
CA HIS A 3 30.53 -10.78 7.34
C HIS A 3 29.23 -9.99 7.61
N GLU A 4 29.18 -9.26 8.72
CA GLU A 4 28.04 -8.38 9.07
C GLU A 4 27.91 -7.20 8.11
N ALA A 5 29.03 -6.58 7.73
CA ALA A 5 29.03 -5.50 6.74
C ALA A 5 28.51 -5.97 5.37
N GLY A 6 28.82 -7.22 4.98
CA GLY A 6 28.30 -7.84 3.75
C GLY A 6 26.78 -8.05 3.78
N LEU A 7 26.22 -8.49 4.90
CA LEU A 7 24.77 -8.68 5.07
C LEU A 7 24.01 -7.36 5.07
N ILE A 8 24.56 -6.32 5.71
CA ILE A 8 23.98 -4.97 5.68
C ILE A 8 24.00 -4.42 4.25
N ALA A 9 25.11 -4.55 3.52
CA ALA A 9 25.19 -4.10 2.13
C ALA A 9 24.18 -4.80 1.22
N LEU A 10 23.98 -6.12 1.40
CA LEU A 10 23.02 -6.89 0.64
C LEU A 10 21.57 -6.45 0.91
N SER A 11 21.19 -6.32 2.19
CA SER A 11 19.84 -5.87 2.58
C SER A 11 19.53 -4.44 2.10
N VAL A 12 20.52 -3.53 2.08
CA VAL A 12 20.38 -2.20 1.50
C VAL A 12 20.18 -2.28 -0.01
N LEU A 13 20.92 -3.14 -0.71
CA LEU A 13 20.76 -3.34 -2.15
C LEU A 13 19.38 -3.90 -2.49
N GLU A 14 18.88 -4.85 -1.71
CA GLU A 14 17.53 -5.41 -1.84
C GLU A 14 16.46 -4.33 -1.63
N ALA A 15 16.59 -3.50 -0.60
CA ALA A 15 15.68 -2.39 -0.35
C ALA A 15 15.67 -1.37 -1.50
N LEU A 16 16.86 -1.00 -2.01
CA LEU A 16 16.97 -0.09 -3.16
C LEU A 16 16.35 -0.67 -4.42
N PHE A 17 16.57 -1.96 -4.68
CA PHE A 17 15.97 -2.66 -5.81
C PHE A 17 14.44 -2.73 -5.68
N GLN A 18 13.93 -3.10 -4.51
CA GLN A 18 12.49 -3.15 -4.22
C GLN A 18 11.84 -1.79 -4.48
N VAL A 19 12.42 -0.72 -3.94
CA VAL A 19 11.90 0.64 -4.13
C VAL A 19 11.95 1.03 -5.60
N GLY A 20 13.07 0.78 -6.28
CA GLY A 20 13.18 1.03 -7.72
C GLY A 20 12.10 0.30 -8.53
N LEU A 21 11.86 -0.98 -8.23
CA LEU A 21 10.81 -1.79 -8.85
C LEU A 21 9.43 -1.20 -8.58
N LEU A 22 9.10 -0.89 -7.33
CA LEU A 22 7.79 -0.35 -6.93
C LEU A 22 7.54 1.06 -7.52
N LEU A 23 8.57 1.90 -7.63
CA LEU A 23 8.45 3.21 -8.26
C LEU A 23 8.17 3.12 -9.77
N VAL A 24 8.69 2.08 -10.44
CA VAL A 24 8.36 1.78 -11.84
C VAL A 24 6.95 1.19 -11.95
N LEU A 25 6.51 0.40 -10.97
CA LEU A 25 5.19 -0.24 -10.93
C LEU A 25 4.08 0.75 -10.56
N ALA A 26 4.36 1.77 -9.76
CA ALA A 26 3.41 2.78 -9.32
C ALA A 26 2.56 3.41 -10.45
N PRO A 27 3.15 3.94 -11.55
CA PRO A 27 2.36 4.46 -12.68
C PRO A 27 1.57 3.37 -13.42
N VAL A 28 2.00 2.11 -13.38
CA VAL A 28 1.27 0.97 -13.95
C VAL A 28 0.04 0.65 -13.10
N LEU A 29 0.18 0.60 -11.77
CA LEU A 29 -0.94 0.41 -10.85
C LEU A 29 -1.94 1.56 -10.94
N GLY A 30 -1.46 2.80 -10.97
CA GLY A 30 -2.30 3.97 -11.20
C GLY A 30 -3.07 3.88 -12.51
N TRP A 31 -2.41 3.42 -13.59
CA TRP A 31 -3.09 3.15 -14.86
C TRP A 31 -4.15 2.05 -14.74
N CYS A 32 -3.86 0.95 -14.03
CA CYS A 32 -4.82 -0.14 -13.83
C CYS A 32 -6.05 0.35 -13.06
N LEU A 33 -5.86 1.06 -11.95
CA LEU A 33 -6.95 1.60 -11.14
C LEU A 33 -7.89 2.51 -11.94
N ASP A 34 -7.32 3.29 -12.87
CA ASP A 34 -8.08 4.22 -13.69
C ASP A 34 -8.66 3.59 -14.95
N SER A 35 -7.91 2.78 -15.70
CA SER A 35 -8.30 2.31 -17.04
C SER A 35 -8.95 0.93 -17.05
N LEU A 36 -8.62 0.05 -16.10
CA LEU A 36 -9.14 -1.32 -16.03
C LEU A 36 -10.66 -1.37 -15.80
N PRO A 37 -11.28 -0.51 -14.97
CA PRO A 37 -12.75 -0.44 -14.86
C PRO A 37 -13.43 -0.10 -16.20
N PHE A 38 -12.83 0.79 -17.01
CA PHE A 38 -13.37 1.14 -18.32
C PHE A 38 -13.24 -0.03 -19.31
N TRP A 39 -12.10 -0.70 -19.31
CA TRP A 39 -11.88 -1.90 -20.13
C TRP A 39 -12.90 -3.01 -19.79
N LEU A 40 -13.12 -3.28 -18.50
CA LEU A 40 -14.12 -4.26 -18.06
C LEU A 40 -15.55 -3.84 -18.40
N ALA A 41 -15.82 -2.54 -18.48
CA ALA A 41 -17.09 -1.99 -18.96
C ALA A 41 -17.18 -1.90 -20.50
N GLY A 42 -16.22 -2.46 -21.25
CA GLY A 42 -16.21 -2.46 -22.72
C GLY A 42 -15.84 -1.13 -23.37
N ARG A 43 -15.27 -0.17 -22.62
CA ARG A 43 -14.84 1.15 -23.10
C ARG A 43 -13.32 1.19 -23.31
N SER A 44 -12.86 2.01 -24.25
CA SER A 44 -11.43 2.21 -24.50
C SER A 44 -10.77 2.95 -23.32
N GLY A 45 -9.73 2.36 -22.74
CA GLY A 45 -8.85 3.04 -21.77
C GLY A 45 -7.70 3.81 -22.43
N GLY A 46 -7.06 4.71 -21.67
CA GLY A 46 -5.84 5.39 -22.12
C GLY A 46 -4.66 4.41 -22.25
N ALA A 47 -3.58 4.80 -22.95
CA ALA A 47 -2.40 3.95 -23.08
C ALA A 47 -1.44 4.10 -21.89
N VAL A 48 -1.00 2.98 -21.30
CA VAL A 48 -0.04 2.92 -20.16
C VAL A 48 1.21 3.76 -20.42
N ARG A 49 1.72 3.73 -21.66
CA ARG A 49 2.96 4.40 -22.08
C ARG A 49 2.99 5.88 -21.69
N PHE A 50 1.85 6.57 -21.74
CA PHE A 50 1.81 8.00 -21.41
C PHE A 50 2.06 8.27 -19.93
N ARG A 51 1.58 7.39 -19.03
CA ARG A 51 1.89 7.48 -17.60
C ARG A 51 3.35 7.15 -17.31
N LEU A 52 3.89 6.12 -17.95
CA LEU A 52 5.31 5.76 -17.81
C LEU A 52 6.25 6.89 -18.28
N PHE A 53 5.99 7.49 -19.44
CA PHE A 53 6.76 8.64 -19.92
C PHE A 53 6.56 9.88 -19.04
N GLY A 54 5.38 10.06 -18.43
CA GLY A 54 5.13 11.09 -17.43
C GLY A 54 5.98 10.91 -16.18
N ALA A 55 5.95 9.72 -15.60
CA ALA A 55 6.75 9.35 -14.43
C ALA A 55 8.25 9.50 -14.70
N GLY A 56 8.74 9.04 -15.87
CA GLY A 56 10.14 9.20 -16.25
C GLY A 56 10.58 10.68 -16.34
N ARG A 57 9.72 11.56 -16.88
CA ARG A 57 9.96 13.01 -16.90
C ARG A 57 9.95 13.61 -15.49
N PHE A 58 9.01 13.18 -14.64
CA PHE A 58 8.91 13.60 -13.25
C PHE A 58 10.18 13.25 -12.46
N TRP A 59 10.61 11.99 -12.47
CA TRP A 59 11.83 11.57 -11.75
C TRP A 59 13.08 12.30 -12.25
N LYS A 60 13.19 12.50 -13.56
CA LYS A 60 14.27 13.31 -14.13
C LYS A 60 14.25 14.76 -13.66
N ALA A 61 13.08 15.34 -13.45
CA ALA A 61 12.92 16.70 -12.92
C ALA A 61 13.29 16.77 -11.43
N VAL A 62 12.81 15.82 -10.62
CA VAL A 62 13.13 15.73 -9.17
C VAL A 62 14.63 15.60 -8.92
N LEU A 63 15.33 14.85 -9.76
CA LEU A 63 16.80 14.71 -9.68
C LEU A 63 17.57 16.00 -10.01
N ARG A 64 16.94 16.93 -10.75
CA ARG A 64 17.58 18.20 -11.17
C ARG A 64 17.24 19.37 -10.25
N SER A 65 16.04 19.37 -9.69
CA SER A 65 15.54 20.41 -8.81
C SER A 65 14.75 19.78 -7.67
N PRO A 66 15.05 20.11 -6.40
CA PRO A 66 14.31 19.59 -5.28
C PRO A 66 12.84 20.04 -5.35
N LEU A 67 11.93 19.13 -4.96
CA LEU A 67 10.52 19.47 -4.81
C LEU A 67 10.34 20.43 -3.64
N GLY A 68 9.54 21.48 -3.85
CA GLY A 68 9.18 22.44 -2.81
C GLY A 68 7.77 22.22 -2.25
N GLY A 69 7.53 22.82 -1.08
CA GLY A 69 6.19 22.95 -0.51
C GLY A 69 5.59 21.63 -0.03
N ARG A 70 4.29 21.44 -0.27
CA ARG A 70 3.52 20.28 0.22
C ARG A 70 3.76 18.99 -0.57
N SER A 71 4.27 19.10 -1.81
CA SER A 71 4.55 17.92 -2.65
C SER A 71 5.72 17.08 -2.13
N ALA A 72 6.72 17.73 -1.52
CA ALA A 72 7.89 17.07 -0.94
C ALA A 72 7.52 16.10 0.20
N PRO A 73 6.81 16.50 1.28
CA PRO A 73 6.44 15.57 2.34
C PRO A 73 5.51 14.46 1.85
N ALA A 74 4.61 14.73 0.89
CA ALA A 74 3.76 13.70 0.29
C ALA A 74 4.59 12.61 -0.42
N LEU A 75 5.59 13.01 -1.21
CA LEU A 75 6.49 12.07 -1.87
C LEU A 75 7.35 11.32 -0.85
N THR A 76 7.91 12.01 0.14
CA THR A 76 8.74 11.40 1.18
C THR A 76 7.99 10.31 1.92
N VAL A 77 6.74 10.58 2.30
CA VAL A 77 5.85 9.58 2.92
C VAL A 77 5.66 8.37 2.01
N GLY A 78 5.33 8.59 0.74
CA GLY A 78 5.10 7.50 -0.21
C GLY A 78 6.35 6.64 -0.40
N VAL A 79 7.51 7.27 -0.58
CA VAL A 79 8.79 6.56 -0.74
C VAL A 79 9.15 5.81 0.55
N LEU A 80 9.01 6.44 1.73
CA LEU A 80 9.32 5.79 3.00
C LEU A 80 8.45 4.55 3.20
N ALA A 81 7.15 4.64 2.92
CA ALA A 81 6.26 3.49 3.01
C ALA A 81 6.69 2.35 2.07
N LEU A 82 7.06 2.65 0.81
CA LEU A 82 7.55 1.63 -0.13
C LEU A 82 8.89 0.98 0.29
N VAL A 83 9.73 1.71 1.03
CA VAL A 83 11.01 1.21 1.54
C VAL A 83 10.79 0.31 2.76
N CYS A 84 9.89 0.72 3.67
CA CYS A 84 9.65 0.00 4.92
C CYS A 84 8.79 -1.26 4.71
N LEU A 85 7.76 -1.20 3.85
CA LEU A 85 6.84 -2.33 3.66
C LEU A 85 7.56 -3.57 3.10
N PRO A 86 7.28 -4.77 3.63
CA PRO A 86 7.92 -6.00 3.20
C PRO A 86 7.30 -6.53 1.88
N ALA A 87 7.59 -5.83 0.78
CA ALA A 87 6.97 -6.12 -0.51
C ALA A 87 7.44 -7.44 -1.11
N VAL A 88 8.75 -7.70 -1.15
CA VAL A 88 9.30 -8.93 -1.75
C VAL A 88 9.75 -9.90 -0.67
N THR A 89 10.49 -9.41 0.33
CA THR A 89 10.99 -10.22 1.43
C THR A 89 10.95 -9.48 2.76
N THR A 90 11.01 -10.22 3.87
CA THR A 90 11.21 -9.68 5.21
C THR A 90 12.67 -9.26 5.50
N GLY A 91 13.57 -9.37 4.52
CA GLY A 91 15.01 -9.14 4.68
C GLY A 91 15.48 -7.69 4.65
N SER A 92 14.58 -6.74 4.37
CA SER A 92 14.90 -5.32 4.39
C SER A 92 15.22 -4.85 5.81
N VAL A 93 16.29 -4.06 5.96
CA VAL A 93 16.69 -3.43 7.24
C VAL A 93 15.56 -2.61 7.86
N LEU A 94 14.67 -2.08 7.02
CA LEU A 94 13.58 -1.22 7.44
C LEU A 94 12.25 -1.95 7.64
N SER A 95 12.20 -3.25 7.32
CA SER A 95 11.01 -4.09 7.50
C SER A 95 10.45 -4.14 8.93
N PRO A 96 11.28 -4.11 10.00
CA PRO A 96 10.77 -4.07 11.38
C PRO A 96 10.03 -2.77 11.72
N PHE A 97 10.30 -1.68 10.99
CA PHE A 97 9.61 -0.39 11.19
C PHE A 97 8.27 -0.31 10.45
N ALA A 98 7.88 -1.36 9.72
CA ALA A 98 6.62 -1.42 8.99
C ALA A 98 5.43 -1.73 9.91
N ASP A 99 5.24 -0.91 10.94
CA ASP A 99 4.04 -0.95 11.76
C ASP A 99 2.83 -0.51 10.90
N PRO A 100 1.77 -1.33 10.79
CA PRO A 100 0.66 -1.05 9.88
C PRO A 100 -0.13 0.19 10.29
N LEU A 101 -0.24 0.49 11.59
CA LEU A 101 -0.88 1.71 12.08
C LEU A 101 -0.06 2.93 11.68
N VAL A 102 1.25 2.94 11.94
CA VAL A 102 2.15 4.03 11.59
C VAL A 102 2.18 4.24 10.08
N MET A 103 2.39 3.18 9.30
CA MET A 103 2.42 3.26 7.83
C MET A 103 1.08 3.74 7.27
N GLY A 104 -0.04 3.24 7.79
CA GLY A 104 -1.37 3.69 7.41
C GLY A 104 -1.59 5.17 7.71
N LEU A 105 -1.27 5.63 8.92
CA LEU A 105 -1.39 7.05 9.32
C LEU A 105 -0.49 7.96 8.48
N MET A 106 0.74 7.54 8.22
CA MET A 106 1.66 8.28 7.36
C MET A 106 1.07 8.44 5.96
N LEU A 107 0.59 7.36 5.35
CA LEU A 107 -0.03 7.41 4.00
C LEU A 107 -1.28 8.31 3.96
N LEU A 108 -2.13 8.24 4.99
CA LEU A 108 -3.28 9.14 5.11
C LEU A 108 -2.84 10.62 5.21
N MET A 109 -1.77 10.90 5.96
CA MET A 109 -1.18 12.24 6.04
C MET A 109 -0.58 12.68 4.69
N GLY A 110 0.10 11.78 3.99
CA GLY A 110 0.66 12.01 2.64
C GLY A 110 -0.41 12.43 1.64
N ARG A 111 -1.60 11.81 1.69
CA ARG A 111 -2.77 12.22 0.90
C ARG A 111 -3.23 13.65 1.24
N GLY A 112 -3.22 14.02 2.52
CA GLY A 112 -3.53 15.37 2.97
C GLY A 112 -2.55 16.43 2.45
N PHE A 113 -1.30 16.07 2.18
CA PHE A 113 -0.30 16.98 1.62
C PHE A 113 -0.38 17.15 0.09
N LEU A 114 -1.07 16.27 -0.63
CA LEU A 114 -1.17 16.34 -2.10
C LEU A 114 -2.01 17.52 -2.63
N GLY A 115 -2.93 18.06 -1.83
CA GLY A 115 -3.86 19.10 -2.26
C GLY A 115 -4.21 20.12 -1.17
N ALA A 116 -4.79 21.26 -1.58
CA ALA A 116 -5.19 22.31 -0.65
C ALA A 116 -6.53 22.05 0.05
N GLY A 117 -7.32 21.09 -0.45
CA GLY A 117 -8.59 20.67 0.14
C GLY A 117 -8.56 19.19 0.48
N VAL A 118 -8.91 18.86 1.72
CA VAL A 118 -9.48 17.54 2.01
C VAL A 118 -10.74 17.43 1.15
N LEU A 119 -10.85 16.41 0.30
CA LEU A 119 -12.05 16.23 -0.52
C LEU A 119 -13.27 16.31 0.40
N SER A 120 -14.35 16.98 -0.02
CA SER A 120 -15.57 17.05 0.78
C SER A 120 -16.03 15.63 1.10
N GLY A 121 -15.98 15.25 2.39
CA GLY A 121 -16.25 13.88 2.85
C GLY A 121 -15.05 12.93 2.99
N GLU A 122 -13.80 13.35 2.75
CA GLU A 122 -12.61 12.58 3.15
C GLU A 122 -12.40 12.64 4.68
N ALA A 123 -12.64 13.79 5.31
CA ALA A 123 -12.49 13.95 6.76
C ALA A 123 -13.38 12.97 7.56
N SER A 124 -14.61 12.73 7.10
CA SER A 124 -15.52 11.76 7.71
C SER A 124 -15.11 10.30 7.47
N ARG A 125 -14.19 10.04 6.54
CA ARG A 125 -13.66 8.70 6.21
C ARG A 125 -12.32 8.40 6.89
N LEU A 126 -11.57 9.44 7.27
CA LEU A 126 -10.36 9.30 8.07
C LEU A 126 -10.65 8.61 9.40
N GLY A 127 -11.75 8.98 10.08
CA GLY A 127 -12.15 8.36 11.35
C GLY A 127 -12.26 6.83 11.28
N PRO A 128 -13.12 6.27 10.40
CA PRO A 128 -13.21 4.83 10.18
C PRO A 128 -11.89 4.17 9.77
N ALA A 129 -11.09 4.81 8.91
CA ALA A 129 -9.80 4.26 8.50
C ALA A 129 -8.82 4.17 9.68
N VAL A 130 -8.73 5.21 10.50
CA VAL A 130 -7.90 5.21 11.72
C VAL A 130 -8.38 4.14 12.70
N LEU A 131 -9.69 4.02 12.93
CA LEU A 131 -10.24 2.98 13.80
C LEU A 131 -9.90 1.57 13.31
N LEU A 132 -9.96 1.34 12.00
CA LEU A 132 -9.57 0.07 11.39
C LEU A 132 -8.07 -0.22 11.48
N LEU A 133 -7.22 0.80 11.34
CA LEU A 133 -5.78 0.67 11.57
C LEU A 133 -5.50 0.29 13.03
N CYS A 134 -6.16 0.95 13.98
CA CYS A 134 -6.07 0.59 15.41
C CYS A 134 -6.58 -0.82 15.68
N LEU A 135 -7.68 -1.23 15.03
CA LEU A 135 -8.19 -2.60 15.14
C LEU A 135 -7.18 -3.61 14.60
N THR A 136 -6.59 -3.33 13.44
CA THR A 136 -5.58 -4.20 12.81
C THR A 136 -4.39 -4.38 13.74
N GLU A 137 -3.88 -3.28 14.31
CA GLU A 137 -2.78 -3.30 15.28
C GLU A 137 -3.14 -4.07 16.54
N ALA A 138 -4.34 -3.85 17.09
CA ALA A 138 -4.81 -4.57 18.27
C ALA A 138 -4.92 -6.08 18.03
N LEU A 139 -5.37 -6.50 16.84
CA LEU A 139 -5.44 -7.91 16.47
C LEU A 139 -4.06 -8.54 16.33
N ILE A 140 -3.11 -7.83 15.71
CA ILE A 140 -1.72 -8.27 15.60
C ILE A 140 -1.09 -8.41 16.98
N ALA A 141 -1.24 -7.39 17.84
CA ALA A 141 -0.69 -7.40 19.19
C ALA A 141 -1.29 -8.52 20.07
N LEU A 142 -2.55 -8.91 19.84
CA LEU A 142 -3.22 -9.98 20.58
C LEU A 142 -2.80 -11.38 20.10
N ALA A 143 -2.57 -11.56 18.81
CA ALA A 143 -2.29 -12.86 18.21
C ALA A 143 -0.79 -13.18 18.12
N ALA A 144 0.04 -12.18 17.83
CA ALA A 144 1.48 -12.34 17.66
C ALA A 144 2.26 -11.40 18.60
N PRO A 145 2.26 -11.66 19.93
CA PRO A 145 2.95 -10.80 20.89
C PRO A 145 4.46 -10.84 20.64
N GLY A 146 5.07 -9.66 20.50
CA GLY A 146 6.51 -9.51 20.29
C GLY A 146 6.97 -9.52 18.83
N THR A 147 6.05 -9.51 17.85
CA THR A 147 6.43 -9.24 16.46
C THR A 147 6.65 -7.74 16.24
N ASP A 148 7.86 -7.35 15.87
CA ASP A 148 8.17 -5.97 15.50
C ASP A 148 7.68 -5.68 14.07
N GLY A 149 6.49 -5.09 13.95
CA GLY A 149 5.88 -4.65 12.70
C GLY A 149 5.48 -5.79 11.74
N LEU A 150 5.07 -5.41 10.53
CA LEU A 150 4.61 -6.35 9.49
C LEU A 150 5.70 -7.34 9.06
N GLY A 151 6.98 -6.93 9.08
CA GLY A 151 8.09 -7.82 8.77
C GLY A 151 8.19 -9.00 9.74
N GLY A 152 8.10 -8.70 11.04
CA GLY A 152 8.08 -9.71 12.11
C GLY A 152 6.86 -10.61 12.02
N LEU A 153 5.68 -10.03 11.77
CA LEU A 153 4.44 -10.78 11.61
C LEU A 153 4.50 -11.76 10.42
N CYS A 154 4.97 -11.30 9.26
CA CYS A 154 5.13 -12.17 8.08
C CYS A 154 6.09 -13.32 8.36
N ALA A 155 7.20 -13.06 9.06
CA ALA A 155 8.15 -14.10 9.44
C ALA A 155 7.55 -15.11 10.45
N MET A 156 6.79 -14.63 11.43
CA MET A 156 6.14 -15.47 12.44
C MET A 156 5.08 -16.39 11.82
N LEU A 157 4.22 -15.87 10.93
CA LEU A 157 3.18 -16.65 10.26
C LEU A 157 3.72 -17.74 9.31
N HIS A 158 4.98 -17.63 8.87
CA HIS A 158 5.63 -18.72 8.14
C HIS A 158 6.04 -19.89 9.04
N ILE A 159 6.30 -19.61 10.32
CA ILE A 159 6.72 -20.61 11.31
C ILE A 159 5.49 -21.26 11.92
N GLU A 160 4.51 -20.45 12.31
CA GLU A 160 3.27 -20.88 12.94
C GLU A 160 2.08 -20.21 12.25
N PRO A 161 1.47 -20.89 11.24
CA PRO A 161 0.38 -20.31 10.47
C PRO A 161 -0.89 -20.24 11.32
N GLU A 162 -1.44 -19.05 11.46
CA GLU A 162 -2.69 -18.79 12.18
C GLU A 162 -3.82 -18.38 11.21
N PRO A 163 -4.64 -19.33 10.72
CA PRO A 163 -5.64 -19.04 9.70
C PRO A 163 -6.73 -18.06 10.18
N GLY A 164 -7.00 -18.02 11.49
CA GLY A 164 -7.93 -17.06 12.08
C GLY A 164 -7.42 -15.62 12.02
N LEU A 165 -6.12 -15.41 12.28
CA LEU A 165 -5.48 -14.11 12.18
C LEU A 165 -5.37 -13.67 10.71
N GLU A 166 -4.93 -14.54 9.81
CA GLU A 166 -4.84 -14.23 8.38
C GLU A 166 -6.19 -13.79 7.80
N GLY A 167 -7.26 -14.52 8.11
CA GLY A 167 -8.61 -14.16 7.71
C GLY A 167 -9.06 -12.82 8.30
N ALA A 168 -8.71 -12.54 9.56
CA ALA A 168 -9.03 -11.27 10.20
C ALA A 168 -8.28 -10.09 9.57
N LEU A 169 -6.99 -10.26 9.26
CA LEU A 169 -6.18 -9.25 8.59
C LEU A 169 -6.66 -8.99 7.17
N ALA A 170 -7.06 -10.03 6.43
CA ALA A 170 -7.69 -9.88 5.12
C ALA A 170 -9.02 -9.11 5.19
N ALA A 171 -9.86 -9.40 6.20
CA ALA A 171 -11.09 -8.65 6.42
C ALA A 171 -10.82 -7.18 6.82
N CYS A 172 -9.79 -6.92 7.64
CA CYS A 172 -9.33 -5.57 7.96
C CYS A 172 -8.81 -4.82 6.73
N ALA A 173 -8.01 -5.47 5.87
CA ALA A 173 -7.52 -4.90 4.61
C ALA A 173 -8.68 -4.55 3.67
N LEU A 174 -9.68 -5.42 3.54
CA LEU A 174 -10.90 -5.13 2.79
C LEU A 174 -11.67 -3.95 3.38
N ALA A 175 -11.87 -3.93 4.69
CA ALA A 175 -12.55 -2.83 5.37
C ALA A 175 -11.83 -1.49 5.16
N LEU A 176 -10.48 -1.50 5.23
CA LEU A 176 -9.64 -0.33 4.97
C LEU A 176 -9.74 0.14 3.51
N GLY A 177 -9.71 -0.80 2.55
CA GLY A 177 -9.89 -0.48 1.13
C GLY A 177 -11.28 0.08 0.81
N ILE A 178 -12.32 -0.33 1.54
CA ILE A 178 -13.69 0.21 1.40
C ILE A 178 -13.79 1.59 2.05
N ALA A 179 -13.25 1.75 3.27
CA ALA A 179 -13.32 3.00 4.04
C ALA A 179 -12.51 4.12 3.38
N CYS A 180 -11.29 3.78 2.96
CA CYS A 180 -10.34 4.68 2.31
C CYS A 180 -9.83 4.06 1.01
N PRO A 181 -10.62 4.12 -0.09
CA PRO A 181 -10.18 3.61 -1.39
C PRO A 181 -8.99 4.43 -1.92
N PRO A 182 -8.18 3.85 -2.83
CA PRO A 182 -7.11 4.58 -3.50
C PRO A 182 -7.65 5.83 -4.22
N LEU A 183 -6.80 6.86 -4.31
CA LEU A 183 -7.15 8.14 -4.94
C LEU A 183 -7.47 7.92 -6.42
N ARG A 184 -8.67 8.32 -6.85
CA ARG A 184 -9.09 8.26 -8.26
C ARG A 184 -8.46 9.39 -9.06
N SER A 185 -8.26 9.19 -10.36
CA SER A 185 -7.85 10.29 -11.25
C SER A 185 -8.75 11.51 -11.14
N GLU A 186 -10.08 11.31 -11.08
CA GLU A 186 -11.10 12.36 -10.92
C GLU A 186 -10.91 13.14 -9.60
N ASP A 187 -10.82 12.41 -8.47
CA ASP A 187 -10.58 12.97 -7.13
C ASP A 187 -9.29 13.80 -7.10
N VAL A 188 -8.22 13.30 -7.75
CA VAL A 188 -6.93 14.00 -7.87
C VAL A 188 -7.05 15.24 -8.74
N THR A 189 -7.79 15.20 -9.86
CA THR A 189 -8.04 16.43 -10.66
C THR A 189 -8.77 17.49 -9.86
N ASP A 190 -9.77 17.12 -9.07
CA ASP A 190 -10.55 18.05 -8.26
C ASP A 190 -9.69 18.67 -7.15
N MET A 191 -8.86 17.86 -6.47
CA MET A 191 -7.90 18.33 -5.46
C MET A 191 -6.88 19.33 -6.02
N LEU A 192 -6.54 19.20 -7.31
CA LEU A 192 -5.54 20.01 -8.00
C LEU A 192 -6.15 21.16 -8.81
N SER A 193 -7.47 21.34 -8.79
CA SER A 193 -8.19 22.37 -9.55
C SER A 193 -7.68 23.79 -9.26
N GLY A 194 -7.18 24.04 -8.04
CA GLY A 194 -6.61 25.33 -7.61
C GLY A 194 -5.15 25.59 -8.07
N LEU A 195 -4.43 24.58 -8.57
CA LEU A 195 -3.06 24.77 -9.07
C LEU A 195 -3.11 25.26 -10.50
N GLN A 196 -2.39 26.34 -10.85
CA GLN A 196 -2.41 26.87 -12.22
C GLN A 196 -1.36 26.23 -13.13
N ASP A 197 -0.24 25.77 -12.57
CA ASP A 197 0.85 25.20 -13.36
C ASP A 197 0.57 23.74 -13.75
N ARG A 198 0.75 23.47 -15.05
CA ARG A 198 0.64 22.13 -15.61
C ARG A 198 1.72 21.19 -15.05
N GLN A 199 2.93 21.70 -14.81
CA GLN A 199 4.03 20.85 -14.31
C GLN A 199 3.77 20.40 -12.88
N GLU A 200 3.28 21.29 -12.01
CA GLU A 200 2.87 20.95 -10.65
C GLU A 200 1.73 19.92 -10.61
N ARG A 201 0.74 20.06 -11.49
CA ARG A 201 -0.35 19.06 -11.61
C ARG A 201 0.16 17.70 -12.10
N GLU A 202 1.07 17.67 -13.07
CA GLU A 202 1.69 16.43 -13.56
C GLU A 202 2.53 15.76 -12.46
N ALA A 203 3.26 16.55 -11.66
CA ALA A 203 4.02 16.07 -10.50
C ALA A 203 3.12 15.50 -9.40
N ALA A 204 2.05 16.21 -9.03
CA ALA A 204 1.09 15.75 -8.02
C ALA A 204 0.40 14.45 -8.43
N ARG A 205 0.07 14.26 -9.72
CA ARG A 205 -0.44 12.98 -10.23
C ARG A 205 0.56 11.84 -10.08
N CYS A 206 1.84 12.09 -10.38
CA CYS A 206 2.89 11.08 -10.17
C CYS A 206 3.05 10.72 -8.69
N ILE A 207 2.96 11.71 -7.79
CA ILE A 207 3.01 11.49 -6.33
C ILE A 207 1.78 10.71 -5.86
N ALA A 208 0.60 10.98 -6.40
CA ALA A 208 -0.61 10.22 -6.12
C ALA A 208 -0.50 8.76 -6.57
N ASP A 209 0.11 8.49 -7.73
CA ASP A 209 0.40 7.11 -8.18
C ASP A 209 1.34 6.39 -7.19
N VAL A 210 2.35 7.07 -6.65
CA VAL A 210 3.26 6.51 -5.62
C VAL A 210 2.53 6.22 -4.30
N LEU A 211 1.70 7.15 -3.82
CA LEU A 211 0.91 6.95 -2.60
C LEU A 211 -0.13 5.84 -2.77
N ASN A 212 -0.78 5.76 -3.93
CA ASN A 212 -1.69 4.67 -4.25
C ASN A 212 -0.98 3.32 -4.31
N CYS A 213 0.23 3.27 -4.88
CA CYS A 213 1.06 2.08 -4.88
C CYS A 213 1.38 1.63 -3.46
N ALA A 214 1.82 2.54 -2.60
CA ALA A 214 2.14 2.24 -1.20
C ALA A 214 0.90 1.81 -0.40
N TRP A 215 -0.25 2.43 -0.64
CA TRP A 215 -1.52 2.05 -0.03
C TRP A 215 -1.97 0.64 -0.46
N LEU A 216 -1.95 0.36 -1.77
CA LEU A 216 -2.28 -0.97 -2.28
C LEU A 216 -1.32 -2.03 -1.76
N LEU A 217 -0.03 -1.71 -1.62
CA LEU A 217 0.95 -2.60 -1.05
C LEU A 217 0.66 -2.90 0.42
N LEU A 218 0.38 -1.88 1.24
CA LEU A 218 -0.04 -2.08 2.64
C LEU A 218 -1.27 -3.01 2.74
N LEU A 219 -2.29 -2.78 1.91
CA LEU A 219 -3.48 -3.63 1.89
C LEU A 219 -3.18 -5.06 1.43
N ALA A 220 -2.30 -5.22 0.44
CA ALA A 220 -1.85 -6.51 -0.07
C ALA A 220 -1.04 -7.30 0.97
N ASP A 221 -0.11 -6.64 1.66
CA ASP A 221 0.72 -7.21 2.73
C ASP A 221 -0.16 -7.66 3.91
N LEU A 222 -1.16 -6.87 4.28
CA LEU A 222 -2.14 -7.23 5.30
C LEU A 222 -3.07 -8.36 4.87
N ALA A 223 -3.50 -8.38 3.60
CA ALA A 223 -4.45 -9.38 3.13
C ALA A 223 -3.82 -10.76 2.94
N TRP A 224 -2.52 -10.82 2.65
CA TRP A 224 -1.83 -12.08 2.42
C TRP A 224 -0.37 -12.07 2.90
N PRO A 225 -0.14 -11.98 4.22
CA PRO A 225 1.19 -11.81 4.81
C PRO A 225 2.12 -13.01 4.55
N VAL A 226 1.59 -14.24 4.53
CA VAL A 226 2.37 -15.48 4.29
C VAL A 226 2.98 -15.56 2.89
N SER A 227 2.54 -14.73 1.95
CA SER A 227 3.11 -14.74 0.60
C SER A 227 4.39 -13.89 0.47
N VAL A 228 4.77 -13.14 1.51
CA VAL A 228 6.03 -12.38 1.56
C VAL A 228 7.20 -13.34 1.76
N GLY A 229 8.24 -13.26 0.92
CA GLY A 229 9.38 -14.17 1.03
C GLY A 229 10.17 -14.02 2.34
N LEU A 230 10.68 -15.12 2.87
CA LEU A 230 11.62 -15.09 4.00
C LEU A 230 13.02 -14.69 3.56
N ALA A 231 13.69 -13.83 4.34
CA ALA A 231 15.09 -13.46 4.11
C ALA A 231 16.05 -14.66 4.06
N GLN A 232 15.75 -15.71 4.83
CA GLN A 232 16.55 -16.93 4.90
C GLN A 232 16.45 -17.79 3.62
N GLY A 233 15.47 -17.54 2.75
CA GLY A 233 15.27 -18.27 1.50
C GLY A 233 16.24 -17.89 0.39
N GLY A 234 17.13 -16.91 0.61
CA GLY A 234 18.10 -16.44 -0.37
C GLY A 234 17.46 -16.04 -1.71
N VAL A 235 18.15 -16.33 -2.82
CA VAL A 235 17.70 -15.96 -4.17
C VAL A 235 16.35 -16.60 -4.55
N GLN A 236 16.11 -17.84 -4.12
CA GLN A 236 14.86 -18.54 -4.40
C GLN A 236 13.69 -17.91 -3.64
N GLY A 237 13.87 -17.59 -2.36
CA GLY A 237 12.87 -16.87 -1.55
C GLY A 237 12.53 -15.50 -2.13
N TRP A 238 13.54 -14.79 -2.63
CA TRP A 238 13.35 -13.51 -3.29
C TRP A 238 12.51 -13.62 -4.59
N TRP A 239 12.77 -14.64 -5.41
CA TRP A 239 12.04 -14.82 -6.67
C TRP A 239 10.60 -15.27 -6.47
N LEU A 240 10.36 -16.15 -5.49
CA LEU A 240 9.01 -16.51 -5.05
C LEU A 240 8.27 -15.30 -4.49
N GLY A 241 8.94 -14.48 -3.68
CA GLY A 241 8.41 -13.23 -3.15
C GLY A 241 8.01 -12.24 -4.25
N LEU A 242 8.75 -12.20 -5.36
CA LEU A 242 8.42 -11.32 -6.49
C LEU A 242 7.19 -11.80 -7.27
N VAL A 243 7.06 -13.12 -7.49
CA VAL A 243 5.84 -13.70 -8.08
C VAL A 243 4.64 -13.45 -7.17
N ALA A 244 4.82 -13.65 -5.86
CA ALA A 244 3.80 -13.38 -4.86
C ALA A 244 3.41 -11.89 -4.79
N LEU A 245 4.37 -10.97 -4.92
CA LEU A 245 4.11 -9.54 -5.01
C LEU A 245 3.19 -9.21 -6.20
N VAL A 246 3.48 -9.76 -7.38
CA VAL A 246 2.64 -9.57 -8.56
C VAL A 246 1.23 -10.10 -8.32
N ALA A 247 1.10 -11.30 -7.75
CA ALA A 247 -0.19 -11.90 -7.44
C ALA A 247 -0.99 -11.07 -6.43
N ARG A 248 -0.35 -10.62 -5.34
CA ARG A 248 -0.97 -9.77 -4.31
C ARG A 248 -1.40 -8.42 -4.85
N LEU A 249 -0.55 -7.75 -5.62
CA LEU A 249 -0.91 -6.47 -6.23
C LEU A 249 -2.04 -6.64 -7.26
N ALA A 250 -2.03 -7.70 -8.05
CA ALA A 250 -3.11 -8.01 -8.98
C ALA A 250 -4.44 -8.26 -8.25
N LEU A 251 -4.40 -8.98 -7.12
CA LEU A 251 -5.57 -9.22 -6.27
C LEU A 251 -6.06 -7.92 -5.64
N ALA A 252 -5.17 -7.10 -5.06
CA ALA A 252 -5.53 -5.82 -4.45
C ALA A 252 -6.15 -4.85 -5.47
N VAL A 253 -5.57 -4.76 -6.67
CA VAL A 253 -6.13 -3.98 -7.78
C VAL A 253 -7.48 -4.56 -8.21
N GLY A 254 -7.59 -5.88 -8.38
CA GLY A 254 -8.83 -6.57 -8.76
C GLY A 254 -9.97 -6.30 -7.77
N VAL A 255 -9.68 -6.37 -6.47
CA VAL A 255 -10.62 -6.04 -5.40
C VAL A 255 -11.00 -4.56 -5.44
N ALA A 256 -10.02 -3.65 -5.54
CA ALA A 256 -10.29 -2.21 -5.61
C ALA A 256 -11.18 -1.86 -6.82
N VAL A 257 -10.89 -2.44 -8.00
CA VAL A 257 -11.70 -2.27 -9.21
C VAL A 257 -13.06 -2.93 -9.07
N GLY A 258 -13.16 -4.11 -8.46
CA GLY A 258 -14.42 -4.79 -8.21
C GLY A 258 -15.34 -3.97 -7.30
N LEU A 259 -14.81 -3.44 -6.20
CA LEU A 259 -15.53 -2.52 -5.30
C LEU A 259 -16.01 -1.27 -6.04
N ARG A 260 -15.18 -0.75 -6.96
CA ARG A 260 -15.53 0.39 -7.83
C ARG A 260 -16.70 0.07 -8.74
N LEU A 261 -16.64 -1.05 -9.45
CA LEU A 261 -17.68 -1.47 -10.41
C LEU A 261 -19.01 -1.76 -9.72
N MET A 262 -18.97 -2.29 -8.49
CA MET A 262 -20.17 -2.57 -7.68
C MET A 262 -20.71 -1.35 -6.94
N ALA A 263 -20.06 -0.18 -7.09
CA ALA A 263 -20.35 1.05 -6.36
C ALA A 263 -20.40 0.86 -4.82
N GLN A 264 -19.61 -0.09 -4.31
CA GLN A 264 -19.54 -0.43 -2.88
C GLN A 264 -18.42 0.28 -2.13
N GLU A 265 -17.60 1.06 -2.84
CA GLU A 265 -16.62 1.96 -2.21
C GLU A 265 -17.33 2.94 -1.25
N ARG A 266 -16.66 3.25 -0.13
CA ARG A 266 -17.13 4.26 0.85
C ARG A 266 -18.46 3.86 1.54
N SER A 267 -18.83 2.58 1.49
CA SER A 267 -20.01 2.03 2.18
C SER A 267 -19.72 1.78 3.66
N ALA A 268 -20.24 2.64 4.54
CA ALA A 268 -20.09 2.48 5.99
C ALA A 268 -20.62 1.13 6.51
N ARG A 269 -21.68 0.59 5.89
CA ARG A 269 -22.27 -0.70 6.27
C ARG A 269 -21.32 -1.86 5.99
N LEU A 270 -20.70 -1.88 4.81
CA LEU A 270 -19.73 -2.92 4.46
C LEU A 270 -18.45 -2.79 5.25
N THR A 271 -17.98 -1.57 5.49
CA THR A 271 -16.83 -1.33 6.37
C THR A 271 -17.07 -1.91 7.77
N ALA A 272 -18.24 -1.63 8.36
CA ALA A 272 -18.61 -2.16 9.67
C ALA A 272 -18.79 -3.70 9.65
N LEU A 273 -19.36 -4.24 8.57
CA LEU A 273 -19.52 -5.69 8.38
C LEU A 273 -18.16 -6.38 8.38
N PHE A 274 -17.21 -5.93 7.55
CA PHE A 274 -15.88 -6.54 7.48
C PHE A 274 -15.07 -6.33 8.75
N ALA A 275 -15.21 -5.19 9.44
CA ALA A 275 -14.61 -4.99 10.76
C ALA A 275 -15.16 -6.00 11.79
N GLY A 276 -16.47 -6.23 11.78
CA GLY A 276 -17.11 -7.23 12.63
C GLY A 276 -16.68 -8.65 12.28
N VAL A 277 -16.57 -8.98 10.98
CA VAL A 277 -16.07 -10.28 10.51
C VAL A 277 -14.61 -10.48 10.94
N ALA A 278 -13.76 -9.45 10.88
CA ALA A 278 -12.38 -9.54 11.35
C ALA A 278 -12.31 -9.91 12.84
N LEU A 279 -13.12 -9.24 13.68
CA LEU A 279 -13.24 -9.58 15.10
C LEU A 279 -13.73 -11.01 15.32
N LEU A 280 -14.76 -11.44 14.58
CA LEU A 280 -15.30 -12.79 14.71
C LEU A 280 -14.29 -13.86 14.27
N LEU A 281 -13.54 -13.63 13.19
CA LEU A 281 -12.49 -14.55 12.72
C LEU A 281 -11.33 -14.64 13.70
N ALA A 282 -10.88 -13.51 14.25
CA ALA A 282 -9.83 -13.48 15.26
C ALA A 282 -10.26 -14.21 16.54
N LEU A 283 -11.50 -13.98 17.00
CA LEU A 283 -12.06 -14.70 18.15
C LEU A 283 -12.23 -16.19 17.86
N ALA A 284 -12.74 -16.55 16.70
CA ALA A 284 -12.92 -17.95 16.29
C ALA A 284 -11.57 -18.68 16.20
N GLY A 285 -10.52 -18.03 15.70
CA GLY A 285 -9.15 -18.55 15.71
C GLY A 285 -8.68 -18.86 17.13
N ARG A 286 -8.84 -17.91 18.04
CA ARG A 286 -8.42 -18.08 19.45
C ARG A 286 -9.18 -19.17 20.21
N PHE A 287 -10.45 -19.42 19.88
CA PHE A 287 -11.25 -20.47 20.54
C PHE A 287 -11.19 -21.83 19.80
N GLY A 288 -10.67 -21.86 18.57
CA GLY A 288 -10.54 -23.08 17.77
C GLY A 288 -9.21 -23.81 17.93
N THR A 289 -8.22 -23.16 18.55
CA THR A 289 -6.89 -23.69 18.94
C THR A 289 -6.88 -24.09 20.41
#